data_AF-A0A1A7PU90-F1
#
_entry.id   AF-A0A1A7PU90-F1
#
_cell.length_a   1.000
_cell.length_b   1.000
_cell.length_c   1.000
_cell.angle_alpha   90.00
_cell.angle_beta   90.00
_cell.angle_gamma   90.00
#
_symmetry.space_group_name_H-M   'P 1'
#
loop_
_entity.id
_entity.type
_entity.pdbx_description
1 polymer ?
#
loop_
_entity_poly.entity_id
_entity_poly.type
_entity_poly.pdbx_seq_one_letter_code
_entity_poly.pdbx_strand_id
1 'polypeptide(L)'
;MRAEIAKRNLLNIAIKHYLENSEIMRFMSLQDDNEPYPIEDVIILLSERIARLEREFNQYPNESNKQGLTMATNQLKKLAIIQRKQPK
;
A
#
# COMPACT_ATOMS: atom_id res chain seq x y z
N MET A 1 1.31 11.96 -7.64
CA MET A 1 0.18 11.28 -8.34
C MET A 1 -1.06 12.16 -8.27
N ARG A 2 -2.07 11.98 -9.14
CA ARG A 2 -3.41 12.54 -8.85
C ARG A 2 -3.95 11.93 -7.55
N ALA A 3 -4.71 12.73 -6.79
CA ALA A 3 -5.26 12.37 -5.47
C ALA A 3 -4.29 11.70 -4.49
N GLU A 4 -3.02 12.10 -4.48
CA GLU A 4 -1.97 11.43 -3.69
C GLU A 4 -2.26 11.39 -2.18
N ILE A 5 -2.80 12.49 -1.63
CA ILE A 5 -3.18 12.56 -0.21
C ILE A 5 -4.27 11.54 0.10
N ALA A 6 -5.30 11.45 -0.75
CA ALA A 6 -6.38 10.48 -0.58
C ALA A 6 -5.85 9.04 -0.66
N LYS A 7 -4.99 8.74 -1.63
CA LYS A 7 -4.36 7.41 -1.77
C LYS A 7 -3.53 7.03 -0.53
N ARG A 8 -2.72 7.97 0.01
CA ARG A 8 -1.96 7.74 1.24
C ARG A 8 -2.88 7.46 2.45
N ASN A 9 -3.97 8.20 2.57
CA ASN A 9 -4.95 8.01 3.66
C ASN A 9 -5.71 6.67 3.52
N LEU A 10 -6.02 6.27 2.30
CA LEU A 10 -6.74 5.03 1.99
C LEU A 10 -5.84 3.80 1.88
N LEU A 11 -4.52 3.94 2.07
CA LEU A 11 -3.56 2.86 1.81
C LEU A 11 -3.88 1.57 2.59
N ASN A 12 -4.23 1.66 3.87
CA ASN A 12 -4.57 0.47 4.66
C ASN A 12 -5.84 -0.24 4.12
N ILE A 13 -6.81 0.53 3.65
CA ILE A 13 -8.05 0.00 3.06
C ILE A 13 -7.72 -0.66 1.72
N ALA A 14 -6.90 -0.03 0.90
CA ALA A 14 -6.47 -0.57 -0.38
C ALA A 14 -5.66 -1.87 -0.24
N ILE A 15 -4.75 -1.93 0.74
CA ILE A 15 -4.02 -3.17 1.07
C ILE A 15 -5.00 -4.28 1.42
N LYS A 16 -5.98 -4.02 2.30
CA LYS A 16 -6.99 -5.01 2.68
C LYS A 16 -7.81 -5.46 1.46
N HIS A 17 -8.29 -4.50 0.68
CA HIS A 17 -9.06 -4.76 -0.54
C HIS A 17 -8.33 -5.72 -1.47
N TYR A 18 -7.07 -5.44 -1.79
CA TYR A 18 -6.29 -6.27 -2.73
C TYR A 18 -5.84 -7.61 -2.16
N LEU A 19 -5.84 -7.79 -0.83
CA LEU A 19 -5.59 -9.10 -0.22
C LEU A 19 -6.83 -10.01 -0.27
N GLU A 20 -8.02 -9.44 -0.42
CA GLU A 20 -9.31 -10.14 -0.41
C GLU A 20 -9.94 -10.23 -1.81
N ASN A 21 -9.68 -9.25 -2.68
CA ASN A 21 -10.30 -9.07 -3.99
C ASN A 21 -9.25 -8.83 -5.08
N SER A 22 -9.56 -9.24 -6.32
CA SER A 22 -8.70 -8.97 -7.49
C SER A 22 -9.10 -7.73 -8.28
N GLU A 23 -10.26 -7.14 -8.02
CA GLU A 23 -10.77 -6.00 -8.77
C GLU A 23 -10.05 -4.69 -8.42
N ILE A 24 -10.02 -3.75 -9.38
CA ILE A 24 -9.44 -2.42 -9.14
C ILE A 24 -10.28 -1.68 -8.09
N MET A 25 -9.64 -1.28 -6.99
CA MET A 25 -10.28 -0.42 -6.00
C MET A 25 -10.56 0.94 -6.62
N ARG A 26 -11.75 1.49 -6.37
CA ARG A 26 -12.11 2.87 -6.75
C ARG A 26 -12.46 3.67 -5.51
N PHE A 27 -12.22 4.96 -5.56
CA PHE A 27 -12.52 5.88 -4.47
C PHE A 27 -12.92 7.24 -4.99
N MET A 28 -13.71 7.96 -4.20
CA MET A 28 -14.09 9.34 -4.47
C MET A 28 -12.95 10.27 -4.08
N SER A 29 -12.52 11.10 -5.04
CA SER A 29 -11.54 12.16 -4.82
C SER A 29 -12.16 13.52 -5.18
N LEU A 30 -11.40 14.61 -4.96
CA LEU A 30 -11.83 15.94 -5.39
C LEU A 30 -11.92 16.11 -6.92
N GLN A 31 -11.38 15.14 -7.67
CA GLN A 31 -11.20 15.23 -9.12
C GLN A 31 -12.09 14.25 -9.88
N ASP A 32 -12.41 13.10 -9.28
CA ASP A 32 -13.24 12.05 -9.86
C ASP A 32 -13.90 11.25 -8.73
N ASP A 33 -15.21 11.02 -8.82
CA ASP A 33 -15.96 10.24 -7.84
C ASP A 33 -15.61 8.74 -7.89
N ASN A 34 -14.99 8.30 -8.97
CA ASN A 34 -14.69 6.90 -9.26
C ASN A 34 -13.21 6.68 -9.62
N GLU A 35 -12.32 7.48 -9.01
CA GLU A 35 -10.89 7.45 -9.30
C GLU A 35 -10.30 6.06 -9.05
N PRO A 36 -9.59 5.46 -10.04
CA PRO A 36 -8.97 4.17 -9.85
C PRO A 36 -7.78 4.26 -8.89
N TYR A 37 -7.69 3.30 -7.98
CA TYR A 37 -6.56 3.08 -7.11
C TYR A 37 -5.89 1.75 -7.47
N PRO A 38 -5.05 1.72 -8.52
CA PRO A 38 -4.46 0.49 -9.02
C PRO A 38 -3.50 -0.15 -8.01
N ILE A 39 -3.32 -1.46 -8.09
CA ILE A 39 -2.46 -2.23 -7.16
C ILE A 39 -1.00 -1.77 -7.26
N GLU A 40 -0.56 -1.28 -8.42
CA GLU A 40 0.74 -0.65 -8.65
C GLU A 40 0.97 0.51 -7.67
N ASP A 41 0.00 1.42 -7.56
CA ASP A 41 0.09 2.59 -6.68
C ASP A 41 0.13 2.16 -5.20
N VAL A 42 -0.65 1.13 -4.84
CA VAL A 42 -0.64 0.56 -3.49
C VAL A 42 0.72 -0.04 -3.15
N ILE A 43 1.34 -0.77 -4.07
CA ILE A 43 2.67 -1.36 -3.92
C ILE A 43 3.73 -0.26 -3.76
N ILE A 44 3.67 0.80 -4.57
CA ILE A 44 4.59 1.94 -4.50
C ILE A 44 4.48 2.62 -3.12
N LEU A 45 3.26 2.99 -2.71
CA LEU A 45 3.04 3.69 -1.45
C LEU A 45 3.36 2.83 -0.22
N LEU A 46 3.10 1.52 -0.28
CA LEU A 46 3.51 0.59 0.76
C LEU A 46 5.05 0.47 0.84
N SER A 47 5.74 0.44 -0.31
CA SER A 47 7.21 0.41 -0.36
C SER A 47 7.82 1.69 0.22
N GLU A 48 7.25 2.87 -0.07
CA GLU A 48 7.66 4.12 0.56
C GLU A 48 7.47 4.11 2.08
N ARG A 49 6.36 3.55 2.56
CA ARG A 49 6.09 3.40 3.99
C ARG A 49 7.10 2.47 4.66
N ILE A 50 7.44 1.35 4.02
CA ILE A 50 8.48 0.42 4.49
C ILE A 50 9.82 1.16 4.60
N ALA A 51 10.23 1.88 3.55
CA ALA A 51 11.49 2.62 3.57
C ALA A 51 11.54 3.69 4.68
N ARG A 52 10.41 4.32 5.00
CA ARG A 52 10.30 5.25 6.13
C ARG A 52 10.46 4.51 7.47
N LEU A 53 9.75 3.40 7.66
CA LEU A 53 9.85 2.58 8.87
C LEU A 53 11.27 2.01 9.06
N GLU A 54 11.95 1.63 7.99
CA GLU A 54 13.35 1.18 8.03
C GLU A 54 14.28 2.29 8.49
N ARG A 55 14.13 3.50 7.96
CA ARG A 55 14.93 4.66 8.40
C ARG A 55 14.69 4.98 9.88
N GLU A 56 13.43 5.00 10.30
CA GLU A 56 13.07 5.25 11.70
C GLU A 56 13.61 4.16 12.63
N PHE A 57 13.50 2.88 12.24
CA PHE A 57 14.05 1.76 13.00
C PHE A 57 15.58 1.81 13.08
N ASN A 58 16.26 2.19 12.00
CA ASN A 58 17.72 2.33 11.99
C ASN A 58 18.21 3.47 12.89
N GLN A 59 17.43 4.55 13.01
CA GLN A 59 17.74 5.67 13.91
C GLN A 59 17.39 5.33 15.37
N TYR A 60 16.27 4.66 15.58
CA TYR A 60 15.73 4.33 16.90
C TYR A 60 15.19 2.89 16.91
N PRO A 61 16.06 1.90 17.17
CA PRO A 61 15.65 0.51 17.19
C PRO A 61 14.61 0.26 18.29
N ASN A 62 13.42 -0.17 17.88
CA ASN A 62 12.32 -0.53 18.76
C ASN A 62 11.63 -1.79 18.22
N GLU A 63 11.32 -2.73 19.11
CA GLU A 63 10.59 -3.96 18.77
C GLU A 63 9.22 -3.68 18.15
N SER A 64 8.50 -2.62 18.58
CA SER A 64 7.24 -2.23 17.93
C SER A 64 7.42 -1.84 16.46
N ASN A 65 8.50 -1.11 16.15
CA ASN A 65 8.81 -0.68 14.78
C ASN A 65 9.24 -1.88 13.92
N LYS A 66 10.00 -2.81 14.49
CA LYS A 66 10.41 -4.06 13.83
C LYS A 66 9.21 -4.95 13.48
N GLN A 67 8.23 -5.06 14.37
CA GLN A 67 6.99 -5.79 14.10
C GLN A 67 6.20 -5.12 12.96
N GLY A 68 6.03 -3.80 13.01
CA GLY A 68 5.36 -3.03 11.97
C GLY A 68 6.04 -3.19 10.60
N LEU A 69 7.38 -3.13 10.57
CA LEU A 69 8.17 -3.37 9.37
C LEU A 69 7.96 -4.79 8.82
N THR A 70 7.99 -5.80 9.68
CA THR A 70 7.79 -7.20 9.28
C THR A 70 6.40 -7.40 8.67
N MET A 71 5.36 -6.82 9.28
CA MET A 71 3.99 -6.90 8.77
C MET A 71 3.86 -6.21 7.40
N ALA A 72 4.38 -4.99 7.26
CA ALA A 72 4.32 -4.23 6.01
C ALA A 72 5.07 -4.97 4.87
N THR A 73 6.25 -5.51 5.14
CA THR A 73 7.03 -6.28 4.16
C THR A 73 6.31 -7.56 3.73
N ASN A 74 5.62 -8.23 4.64
CA ASN A 74 4.80 -9.40 4.31
C ASN A 74 3.58 -9.03 3.45
N GLN A 75 2.92 -7.90 3.73
CA GLN A 75 1.85 -7.38 2.89
C GLN A 75 2.35 -7.08 1.47
N LEU A 76 3.51 -6.42 1.35
CA LEU A 76 4.12 -6.08 0.06
C LEU A 76 4.40 -7.34 -0.78
N LYS A 77 4.98 -8.38 -0.17
CA LYS A 77 5.25 -9.66 -0.85
C LYS A 77 3.96 -10.28 -1.39
N LYS A 78 2.88 -10.29 -0.59
CA LYS A 78 1.58 -10.81 -1.02
C LYS A 78 1.00 -10.01 -2.19
N LEU A 79 1.01 -8.68 -2.08
CA LEU A 79 0.50 -7.80 -3.14
C LEU A 79 1.29 -7.95 -4.45
N ALA A 80 2.61 -8.08 -4.38
CA ALA A 80 3.43 -8.32 -5.57
C ALA A 80 3.11 -9.67 -6.26
N ILE A 81 2.76 -10.71 -5.50
CA ILE A 81 2.30 -11.98 -6.07
C ILE A 81 0.93 -11.80 -6.74
N ILE A 82 0.01 -11.06 -6.11
CA ILE A 82 -1.33 -10.80 -6.65
C ILE A 82 -1.25 -10.01 -7.95
N GLN A 83 -0.44 -8.95 -7.97
CA GLN A 83 -0.18 -8.15 -9.17
C GLN A 83 0.29 -9.02 -10.36
N ARG A 84 1.24 -9.93 -10.11
CA ARG A 84 1.78 -10.84 -11.16
C ARG A 84 0.73 -11.83 -11.68
N LYS A 85 -0.31 -12.12 -10.91
CA LYS A 85 -1.39 -13.06 -11.27
C LYS A 85 -2.55 -12.40 -11.99
N GLN A 86 -2.63 -11.06 -12.02
CA GLN A 86 -3.70 -10.38 -12.73
C GLN A 86 -3.47 -10.51 -14.25
N PRO A 87 -4.48 -10.91 -15.04
CA PRO A 87 -4.38 -10.88 -16.49
C PRO A 87 -4.20 -9.43 -16.96
N LYS A 88 -3.25 -9.22 -17.88
CA LYS A 88 -2.99 -7.93 -18.53
C LYS A 88 -4.14 -7.51 -19.44
#